data_AF-A0A376BT82-F1
#
_entry.id   AF-A0A376BT82-F1
#
_cell.length_a   1.000
_cell.length_b   1.000
_cell.length_c   1.000
_cell.angle_alpha   90.00
_cell.angle_beta   90.00
_cell.angle_gamma   90.00
#
_symmetry.space_group_name_H-M   'P 1'
#
loop_
_entity.id
_entity.type
_entity.pdbx_description
1 polymer ?
#
loop_
_entity_poly.entity_id
_entity_poly.type
_entity_poly.pdbx_seq_one_letter_code
_entity_poly.pdbx_strand_id
1 'polypeptide(L)'
;MSETIYIYPSKTKLAFSILGAMAFVLIGVVIITDSLNKNDMEKVMIGVGCSALFALCSIMGFIKLLQRNRPILEINAQGIIDHSNTWGLIQWQDIAFISTIAIQRQKFICIDVYDESIFLARTSGIKRKLILLNKKWGFPLITFNVAAGNHSTEQIMTEMKTRLNHFRETRLNKAQKQLSYFKKKKK
;
A
#
# COMPACT_ATOMS: atom_id res chain seq x y z
N MET A 1 -12.06 -17.92 14.91
CA MET A 1 -11.97 -17.99 13.44
C MET A 1 -11.02 -16.91 12.96
N SER A 2 -9.88 -17.28 12.40
CA SER A 2 -8.88 -16.33 11.91
C SER A 2 -8.40 -16.79 10.54
N GLU A 3 -9.28 -16.71 9.53
CA GLU A 3 -8.82 -16.82 8.15
C GLU A 3 -7.95 -15.62 7.81
N THR A 4 -6.75 -15.89 7.33
CA THR A 4 -5.86 -14.88 6.80
C THR A 4 -6.43 -14.37 5.48
N ILE A 5 -6.59 -13.06 5.37
CA ILE A 5 -7.05 -12.43 4.14
C ILE A 5 -5.84 -11.91 3.38
N TYR A 6 -5.73 -12.33 2.12
CA TYR A 6 -4.70 -11.89 1.20
C TYR A 6 -5.31 -10.99 0.14
N ILE A 7 -4.75 -9.79 -0.01
CA ILE A 7 -5.17 -8.82 -1.03
C ILE A 7 -4.16 -8.88 -2.16
N TYR A 8 -4.63 -9.16 -3.38
CA TYR A 8 -3.78 -9.33 -4.56
C TYR A 8 -3.91 -8.14 -5.52
N PRO A 9 -2.89 -7.88 -6.36
CA PRO A 9 -3.00 -6.90 -7.42
C PRO A 9 -4.08 -7.31 -8.43
N SER A 10 -4.86 -6.34 -8.89
CA SER A 10 -5.85 -6.54 -9.95
C SER A 10 -5.16 -6.76 -11.30
N LYS A 11 -5.29 -7.98 -11.85
CA LYS A 11 -4.69 -8.36 -13.14
C LYS A 11 -5.20 -7.49 -14.29
N THR A 12 -6.48 -7.15 -14.29
CA THR A 12 -7.11 -6.35 -15.34
C THR A 12 -6.58 -4.93 -15.34
N LYS A 13 -6.57 -4.25 -14.19
CA LYS A 13 -6.01 -2.89 -14.06
C LYS A 13 -4.56 -2.83 -14.49
N LEU A 14 -3.79 -3.85 -14.13
CA LEU A 14 -2.37 -3.95 -14.46
C LEU A 14 -2.17 -4.20 -15.96
N ALA A 15 -2.96 -5.07 -16.58
CA ALA A 15 -2.95 -5.31 -18.03
C ALA A 15 -3.32 -4.04 -18.82
N PHE A 16 -4.37 -3.32 -18.43
CA PHE A 16 -4.74 -2.04 -19.05
C PHE A 16 -3.63 -1.00 -18.93
N SER A 17 -2.94 -0.93 -17.78
CA SER A 17 -1.81 -0.02 -17.59
C SER A 17 -0.64 -0.36 -18.51
N ILE A 18 -0.34 -1.64 -18.72
CA ILE A 18 0.71 -2.08 -19.65
C ILE A 18 0.31 -1.75 -21.09
N LEU A 19 -0.92 -2.05 -21.49
CA LEU A 19 -1.42 -1.76 -22.84
C LEU A 19 -1.37 -0.27 -23.15
N GLY A 20 -1.83 0.57 -22.21
CA GLY A 20 -1.74 2.02 -22.35
C GLY A 20 -0.29 2.50 -22.49
N ALA A 21 0.62 1.99 -21.65
CA ALA A 21 2.03 2.36 -21.73
C ALA A 21 2.67 1.92 -23.06
N MET A 22 2.37 0.73 -23.57
CA MET A 22 2.82 0.28 -24.89
C MET A 22 2.31 1.17 -26.03
N ALA A 23 1.05 1.62 -25.96
CA ALA A 23 0.52 2.56 -26.96
C ALA A 23 1.31 3.88 -26.98
N PHE A 24 1.66 4.43 -25.82
CA PHE A 24 2.51 5.63 -25.76
C PHE A 24 3.92 5.40 -26.29
N VAL A 25 4.50 4.21 -26.10
CA VAL A 25 5.79 3.87 -26.71
C VAL A 25 5.69 3.91 -28.22
N LEU A 26 4.65 3.32 -28.82
CA LEU A 26 4.42 3.33 -30.27
C LEU A 26 4.22 4.76 -30.80
N ILE A 27 3.44 5.59 -30.10
CA ILE A 27 3.25 7.00 -30.46
C ILE A 27 4.59 7.74 -30.44
N GLY A 28 5.42 7.54 -29.42
CA GLY A 28 6.74 8.16 -29.35
C GLY A 28 7.65 7.70 -30.49
N VAL A 29 7.62 6.42 -30.87
CA VAL A 29 8.37 5.90 -32.03
C VAL A 29 7.92 6.55 -33.33
N VAL A 30 6.61 6.71 -33.55
CA VAL A 30 6.06 7.42 -34.73
C VAL A 30 6.51 8.87 -34.77
N ILE A 31 6.52 9.57 -33.63
CA ILE A 31 7.03 10.94 -33.53
C ILE A 31 8.51 10.99 -33.91
N ILE A 32 9.32 10.05 -33.41
CA ILE A 32 10.75 9.97 -33.74
C ILE A 32 10.95 9.78 -35.24
N THR A 33 10.28 8.80 -35.86
CA THR A 33 10.50 8.49 -37.29
C THR A 33 10.03 9.61 -38.22
N ASP A 34 8.88 10.24 -37.94
CA ASP A 34 8.40 11.40 -38.71
C ASP A 34 9.32 12.62 -38.56
N SER A 35 9.83 12.86 -37.35
CA SER A 35 10.67 14.03 -37.05
C SER A 35 12.09 13.88 -37.59
N LEU A 36 12.64 12.66 -37.62
CA LEU A 36 13.92 12.37 -38.26
C LEU A 36 13.86 12.66 -39.76
N ASN A 37 12.76 12.31 -40.44
CA ASN A 37 12.58 12.62 -41.87
C ASN A 37 12.50 14.13 -42.15
N LYS A 38 12.07 14.93 -41.17
CA LYS A 38 11.91 16.38 -41.27
C LYS A 38 13.08 17.17 -40.69
N ASN A 39 14.13 16.50 -40.19
CA ASN A 39 15.26 17.09 -39.45
C ASN A 39 14.83 17.97 -38.25
N ASP A 40 13.70 17.63 -37.61
CA ASP A 40 13.16 18.35 -36.45
C ASP A 40 13.67 17.71 -35.14
N MET A 41 14.86 18.13 -34.70
CA MET A 41 15.55 17.52 -33.56
C MET A 41 14.83 17.75 -32.22
N GLU A 42 14.04 18.81 -32.09
CA GLU A 42 13.25 19.08 -30.88
C GLU A 42 12.20 17.98 -30.67
N LYS A 43 11.44 17.66 -31.73
CA LYS A 43 10.42 16.61 -31.67
C LYS A 43 11.02 15.21 -31.51
N VAL A 44 12.22 14.97 -32.06
CA VAL A 44 12.96 13.72 -31.81
C VAL A 44 13.23 13.57 -30.31
N MET A 45 13.71 14.60 -29.62
CA MET A 45 13.96 14.55 -28.18
C MET A 45 12.68 14.28 -27.37
N ILE A 46 11.56 14.90 -27.75
CA ILE A 46 10.25 14.66 -27.11
C ILE A 46 9.82 13.21 -27.31
N GLY A 47 9.93 12.69 -28.55
CA GLY A 47 9.58 11.32 -28.88
C GLY A 47 10.43 10.31 -28.10
N VAL A 48 11.75 10.53 -28.02
CA VAL A 48 12.67 9.70 -27.23
C VAL A 48 12.30 9.73 -25.74
N GLY A 49 12.06 10.92 -25.17
CA GLY A 49 11.65 11.06 -23.78
C GLY A 49 10.34 10.33 -23.47
N CYS A 50 9.34 10.49 -24.34
CA CYS A 50 8.06 9.79 -24.24
C CYS A 50 8.25 8.27 -24.31
N SER A 51 8.88 7.75 -25.37
CA SER A 51 9.10 6.32 -25.55
C SER A 51 9.90 5.71 -24.40
N ALA A 52 10.98 6.36 -23.96
CA ALA A 52 11.82 5.85 -22.86
C ALA A 52 11.05 5.77 -21.54
N LEU A 53 10.30 6.82 -21.20
CA LEU A 53 9.50 6.87 -19.98
C LEU A 53 8.43 5.78 -19.97
N PHE A 54 7.65 5.67 -21.04
CA PHE A 54 6.57 4.68 -21.12
C PHE A 54 7.07 3.25 -21.33
N ALA A 55 8.26 3.06 -21.92
CA ALA A 55 8.91 1.75 -21.96
C ALA A 55 9.29 1.30 -20.55
N LEU A 56 9.87 2.19 -19.74
CA LEU A 56 10.17 1.90 -18.34
C LEU A 56 8.90 1.55 -17.55
N CYS A 57 7.83 2.33 -17.72
CA CYS A 57 6.53 2.02 -17.12
C CYS A 57 5.99 0.65 -17.53
N SER A 58 6.11 0.29 -18.82
CA SER A 58 5.68 -1.01 -19.35
C SER A 58 6.48 -2.15 -18.71
N ILE A 59 7.81 -2.03 -18.64
CA ILE A 59 8.70 -3.01 -18.01
C ILE A 59 8.33 -3.21 -16.54
N MET A 60 8.17 -2.13 -15.77
CA MET A 60 7.76 -2.20 -14.37
C MET A 60 6.38 -2.86 -14.21
N GLY A 61 5.44 -2.54 -15.12
CA GLY A 61 4.15 -3.21 -15.21
C GLY A 61 4.31 -4.71 -15.41
N PHE A 62 5.09 -5.14 -16.40
CA PHE A 62 5.35 -6.56 -16.68
C PHE A 62 5.97 -7.30 -15.49
N ILE A 63 6.97 -6.71 -14.83
CA ILE A 63 7.56 -7.29 -13.60
C ILE A 63 6.48 -7.50 -12.54
N LYS A 64 5.61 -6.51 -12.33
CA LYS A 64 4.52 -6.59 -11.37
C LYS A 64 3.44 -7.60 -11.79
N LEU A 65 3.22 -7.82 -13.09
CA LEU A 65 2.34 -8.87 -13.62
C LEU A 65 2.90 -10.28 -13.39
N LEU A 66 4.21 -10.46 -13.48
CA LEU A 66 4.88 -11.73 -13.15
C LEU A 66 4.79 -12.01 -11.64
N GLN A 67 4.88 -10.97 -10.82
CA GLN A 67 4.74 -11.05 -9.36
C GLN A 67 3.27 -11.04 -8.88
N ARG A 68 2.28 -11.15 -9.77
CA ARG A 68 0.85 -11.02 -9.44
C ARG A 68 0.33 -11.98 -8.37
N ASN A 69 1.00 -13.12 -8.18
CA ASN A 69 0.65 -14.12 -7.17
C ASN A 69 1.19 -13.76 -5.78
N ARG A 70 1.94 -12.65 -5.64
CA ARG A 70 2.35 -12.13 -4.35
C ARG A 70 1.26 -11.20 -3.82
N PRO A 71 0.79 -11.40 -2.58
CA PRO A 71 -0.15 -10.48 -1.98
C PRO A 71 0.51 -9.10 -1.83
N ILE A 72 -0.29 -8.04 -1.91
CA ILE A 72 0.12 -6.67 -1.57
C ILE A 72 0.01 -6.51 -0.05
N LEU A 73 -1.09 -7.01 0.52
CA LEU A 73 -1.40 -6.93 1.93
C LEU A 73 -1.87 -8.30 2.41
N GLU A 74 -1.42 -8.67 3.59
CA GLU A 74 -1.87 -9.84 4.32
C GLU A 74 -2.43 -9.38 5.67
N ILE A 75 -3.65 -9.78 5.98
CA ILE A 75 -4.33 -9.46 7.24
C ILE A 75 -4.54 -10.77 7.98
N ASN A 76 -3.83 -10.94 9.10
CA ASN A 76 -3.84 -12.19 9.88
C ASN A 76 -4.08 -11.91 11.37
N ALA A 77 -3.93 -12.93 12.21
CA ALA A 77 -4.16 -12.81 13.66
C ALA A 77 -3.12 -11.95 14.39
N GLN A 78 -1.90 -11.80 13.84
CA GLN A 78 -0.83 -10.99 14.43
C GLN A 78 -1.01 -9.51 14.09
N GLY A 79 -1.48 -9.20 12.87
CA GLY A 79 -1.59 -7.83 12.40
C GLY A 79 -1.86 -7.71 10.91
N ILE A 80 -1.40 -6.59 10.36
CA ILE A 80 -1.42 -6.27 8.93
C ILE A 80 0.03 -6.32 8.44
N ILE A 81 0.31 -7.16 7.46
CA ILE A 81 1.63 -7.31 6.83
C ILE A 81 1.58 -6.68 5.44
N ASP A 82 2.46 -5.70 5.23
CA ASP A 82 2.68 -5.07 3.94
C ASP A 82 3.82 -5.73 3.16
N HIS A 83 3.44 -6.43 2.10
CA HIS A 83 4.35 -7.09 1.18
C HIS A 83 4.83 -6.18 0.05
N SER A 84 4.33 -4.93 -0.03
CA SER A 84 4.85 -3.90 -0.95
C SER A 84 6.23 -3.35 -0.55
N ASN A 85 6.80 -3.88 0.53
CA ASN A 85 8.11 -3.54 1.08
C ASN A 85 8.18 -2.11 1.65
N THR A 86 7.05 -1.49 1.98
CA THR A 86 7.01 -0.12 2.51
C THR A 86 6.95 -0.12 4.04
N TRP A 87 6.04 -0.91 4.63
CA TRP A 87 5.70 -0.81 6.05
C TRP A 87 6.03 -2.05 6.89
N GLY A 88 6.09 -3.25 6.29
CA GLY A 88 6.32 -4.50 7.01
C GLY A 88 5.11 -4.92 7.88
N LEU A 89 5.37 -5.58 9.01
CA LEU A 89 4.33 -6.03 9.96
C LEU A 89 3.91 -4.91 10.91
N ILE A 90 2.62 -4.61 10.92
CA ILE A 90 1.95 -3.70 11.84
C ILE A 90 1.07 -4.53 12.77
N GLN A 91 1.45 -4.66 14.03
CA GLN A 91 0.73 -5.51 14.98
C GLN A 91 -0.57 -4.85 15.44
N TRP A 92 -1.61 -5.64 15.68
CA TRP A 92 -2.90 -5.11 16.16
C TRP A 92 -2.78 -4.29 17.46
N GLN A 93 -1.82 -4.65 18.31
CA GLN A 93 -1.56 -3.93 19.57
C GLN A 93 -0.96 -2.54 19.39
N ASP A 94 -0.28 -2.30 18.27
CA ASP A 94 0.38 -1.03 18.00
C ASP A 94 -0.61 -0.02 17.37
N ILE A 95 -1.77 -0.48 16.87
CA ILE A 95 -2.75 0.32 16.13
C ILE A 95 -3.70 1.10 17.06
N ALA A 96 -3.65 2.43 16.97
CA ALA A 96 -4.53 3.37 17.65
C ALA A 96 -5.85 3.59 16.89
N PHE A 97 -5.80 3.86 15.58
CA PHE A 97 -6.99 4.05 14.77
C PHE A 97 -6.74 3.70 13.30
N ILE A 98 -7.81 3.33 12.60
CA ILE A 98 -7.79 3.07 11.16
C ILE A 98 -8.80 4.01 10.50
N SER A 99 -8.29 4.92 9.67
CA SER A 99 -9.06 5.96 8.99
C SER A 99 -8.88 5.88 7.48
N THR A 100 -9.69 6.63 6.74
CA THR A 100 -9.58 6.77 5.29
C THR A 100 -9.42 8.24 4.96
N ILE A 101 -8.46 8.58 4.11
CA ILE A 101 -8.35 9.91 3.51
C ILE A 101 -8.56 9.81 2.01
N ALA A 102 -9.10 10.86 1.38
CA ALA A 102 -9.25 10.93 -0.06
C ALA A 102 -8.39 12.07 -0.61
N ILE A 103 -7.44 11.74 -1.48
CA ILE A 103 -6.57 12.71 -2.15
C ILE A 103 -6.77 12.53 -3.65
N GLN A 104 -7.15 13.59 -4.36
CA GLN A 104 -7.40 13.56 -5.81
C GLN A 104 -8.30 12.38 -6.26
N ARG A 105 -9.42 12.17 -5.58
CA ARG A 105 -10.37 11.05 -5.80
C ARG A 105 -9.82 9.64 -5.54
N GLN A 106 -8.59 9.51 -5.06
CA GLN A 106 -8.03 8.23 -4.61
C GLN A 106 -8.22 8.09 -3.09
N LYS A 107 -8.81 6.98 -2.66
CA LYS A 107 -8.99 6.65 -1.24
C LYS A 107 -7.75 5.92 -0.72
N PHE A 108 -7.20 6.39 0.39
CA PHE A 108 -6.06 5.81 1.09
C PHE A 108 -6.49 5.32 2.46
N ILE A 109 -6.07 4.11 2.83
CA ILE A 109 -6.23 3.60 4.20
C ILE A 109 -5.07 4.15 5.02
N CYS A 110 -5.38 4.79 6.14
CA CYS A 110 -4.41 5.36 7.06
C CYS A 110 -4.46 4.59 8.38
N ILE A 111 -3.28 4.26 8.90
CA ILE A 111 -3.14 3.58 10.19
C ILE A 111 -2.34 4.48 11.11
N ASP A 112 -2.99 4.88 12.20
CA ASP A 112 -2.37 5.60 13.29
C ASP A 112 -1.93 4.60 14.35
N VAL A 113 -0.71 4.76 14.85
CA VAL A 113 -0.12 3.91 15.89
C VAL A 113 -0.04 4.65 17.22
N TYR A 114 -0.13 3.93 18.33
CA TYR A 114 -0.07 4.54 19.67
C TYR A 114 1.29 5.16 19.96
N ASP A 115 2.36 4.48 19.57
CA ASP A 115 3.72 4.94 19.76
C ASP A 115 4.49 4.83 18.45
N GLU A 116 4.58 5.96 17.76
CA GLU A 116 5.34 6.08 16.52
C GLU A 116 6.83 5.82 16.72
N SER A 117 7.38 6.12 17.90
CA SER A 117 8.81 5.97 18.17
C SER A 117 9.22 4.49 18.18
N ILE A 118 8.38 3.63 18.76
CA ILE A 118 8.56 2.17 18.76
C ILE A 118 8.42 1.62 17.33
N PHE A 119 7.44 2.11 16.56
CA PHE A 119 7.27 1.71 15.17
C PHE A 119 8.47 2.13 14.29
N LEU A 120 8.97 3.36 14.46
CA LEU A 120 10.14 3.88 13.75
C LEU A 120 11.44 3.23 14.20
N ALA A 121 11.54 2.75 15.44
CA ALA A 121 12.70 2.01 15.94
C ALA A 121 12.82 0.64 15.25
N ARG A 122 11.70 -0.01 14.94
CA ARG A 122 11.64 -1.27 14.17
C ARG A 122 11.85 -1.08 12.68
N THR A 123 11.78 0.15 12.18
CA THR A 123 11.92 0.49 10.76
C THR A 123 13.32 1.05 10.48
N SER A 124 14.14 0.33 9.70
CA SER A 124 15.53 0.71 9.43
C SER A 124 15.71 1.48 8.10
N GLY A 125 16.79 2.26 8.04
CA GLY A 125 17.34 2.82 6.80
C GLY A 125 16.50 3.92 6.14
N ILE A 126 16.42 3.85 4.80
CA ILE A 126 15.76 4.86 3.95
C ILE A 126 14.25 4.93 4.22
N LYS A 127 13.63 3.80 4.58
CA LYS A 127 12.20 3.74 4.90
C LYS A 127 11.86 4.69 6.04
N ARG A 128 12.62 4.65 7.14
CA ARG A 128 12.43 5.56 8.27
C ARG A 128 12.44 7.04 7.87
N LYS A 129 13.33 7.43 6.95
CA LYS A 129 13.39 8.81 6.44
C LYS A 129 12.14 9.18 5.65
N LEU A 130 11.65 8.29 4.77
CA LEU A 130 10.42 8.52 3.99
C LEU A 130 9.20 8.67 4.89
N ILE A 131 9.11 7.86 5.94
CA ILE A 131 8.02 7.91 6.92
C ILE A 131 8.01 9.26 7.67
N LEU A 132 9.19 9.72 8.10
CA LEU A 132 9.34 11.01 8.77
C LEU A 132 9.02 12.19 7.83
N LEU A 133 9.32 12.07 6.54
CA LEU A 133 8.97 13.09 5.54
C LEU A 133 7.46 13.18 5.33
N ASN A 134 6.76 12.04 5.21
CA ASN A 134 5.30 12.01 5.13
C ASN A 134 4.66 12.71 6.33
N LYS A 135 5.17 12.43 7.54
CA LYS A 135 4.73 13.11 8.77
C LYS A 135 4.97 14.62 8.70
N LYS A 136 6.14 15.07 8.25
CA LYS A 136 6.47 16.49 8.12
C LYS A 136 5.50 17.23 7.18
N TRP A 137 4.96 16.53 6.19
CA TRP A 137 3.96 17.05 5.25
C TRP A 137 2.51 16.90 5.73
N GLY A 138 2.29 16.46 6.97
CA GLY A 138 0.95 16.31 7.55
C GLY A 138 0.23 15.03 7.12
N PHE A 139 0.91 14.10 6.45
CA PHE A 139 0.32 12.79 6.13
C PHE A 139 0.43 11.82 7.31
N PRO A 140 -0.57 10.93 7.47
CA PRO A 140 -0.50 9.85 8.46
C PRO A 140 0.75 8.99 8.28
N LEU A 141 1.22 8.41 9.39
CA LEU A 141 2.50 7.71 9.40
C LEU A 141 2.51 6.52 8.44
N ILE A 142 1.41 5.77 8.38
CA ILE A 142 1.25 4.58 7.55
C ILE A 142 0.06 4.81 6.63
N THR A 143 0.31 4.81 5.33
CA THR A 143 -0.73 4.99 4.30
C THR A 143 -0.65 3.91 3.25
N PHE A 144 -1.79 3.29 2.94
CA PHE A 144 -1.93 2.30 1.88
C PHE A 144 -2.81 2.83 0.76
N ASN A 145 -2.28 2.79 -0.45
CA ASN A 145 -3.11 2.86 -1.65
C ASN A 145 -3.51 1.43 -2.04
N VAL A 146 -4.75 1.07 -1.77
CA VAL A 146 -5.28 -0.26 -2.12
C VAL A 146 -6.12 -0.25 -3.39
N ALA A 147 -6.15 0.89 -4.11
CA ALA A 147 -6.91 1.02 -5.36
C ALA A 147 -6.41 0.08 -6.47
N ALA A 148 -5.15 -0.34 -6.40
CA ALA A 148 -4.56 -1.34 -7.30
C ALA A 148 -4.95 -2.79 -6.95
N GLY A 149 -5.57 -3.02 -5.79
CA GLY A 149 -6.03 -4.33 -5.32
C GLY A 149 -7.27 -4.85 -6.05
N ASN A 150 -7.54 -6.14 -5.86
CA ASN A 150 -8.72 -6.85 -6.33
C ASN A 150 -9.96 -6.66 -5.43
N HIS A 151 -9.80 -6.14 -4.21
CA HIS A 151 -10.88 -5.84 -3.27
C HIS A 151 -11.24 -4.35 -3.25
N SER A 152 -12.48 -4.03 -2.88
CA SER A 152 -12.88 -2.65 -2.62
C SER A 152 -12.18 -2.13 -1.35
N THR A 153 -11.70 -0.89 -1.39
CA THR A 153 -11.10 -0.20 -0.23
C THR A 153 -12.05 -0.21 0.98
N GLU A 154 -13.36 -0.14 0.74
CA GLU A 154 -14.38 -0.15 1.81
C GLU A 154 -14.50 -1.52 2.48
N GLN A 155 -14.45 -2.60 1.69
CA GLN A 155 -14.46 -3.97 2.24
C GLN A 155 -13.24 -4.22 3.11
N ILE A 156 -12.05 -3.82 2.62
CA ILE A 156 -10.79 -3.93 3.36
C ILE A 156 -10.87 -3.12 4.67
N MET A 157 -11.39 -1.90 4.60
CA MET A 157 -11.57 -1.02 5.76
C MET A 157 -12.49 -1.63 6.81
N THR A 158 -13.66 -2.13 6.39
CA THR A 158 -14.63 -2.77 7.29
C THR A 158 -14.02 -3.98 7.97
N GLU A 159 -13.27 -4.79 7.23
CA GLU A 159 -12.60 -5.97 7.76
C GLU A 159 -11.51 -5.60 8.77
N MET A 160 -10.65 -4.64 8.44
CA MET A 160 -9.60 -4.16 9.34
C MET A 160 -10.19 -3.59 10.64
N LYS A 161 -11.26 -2.79 10.55
CA LYS A 161 -11.94 -2.23 11.72
C LYS A 161 -12.59 -3.31 12.58
N THR A 162 -13.26 -4.27 11.95
CA THR A 162 -13.89 -5.39 12.65
C THR A 162 -12.86 -6.19 13.43
N ARG A 163 -11.72 -6.53 12.81
CA ARG A 163 -10.63 -7.26 13.48
C ARG A 163 -9.99 -6.46 14.62
N LEU A 164 -9.76 -5.17 14.42
CA LEU A 164 -9.22 -4.30 15.46
C LEU A 164 -10.14 -4.23 16.68
N ASN A 165 -11.45 -4.09 16.47
CA ASN A 165 -12.44 -4.07 17.54
C ASN A 165 -12.49 -5.41 18.29
N HIS A 166 -12.54 -6.52 17.56
CA HIS A 166 -12.54 -7.85 18.16
C HIS A 166 -11.27 -8.12 18.99
N PHE A 167 -10.11 -7.68 18.50
CA PHE A 167 -8.85 -7.78 19.22
C PHE A 167 -8.89 -7.00 20.56
N ARG A 168 -9.46 -5.78 20.54
CA ARG A 168 -9.61 -4.94 21.74
C ARG A 168 -10.55 -5.56 22.77
N GLU A 169 -11.71 -6.04 22.35
CA GLU A 169 -12.67 -6.72 23.22
C GLU A 169 -12.06 -7.96 23.88
N THR A 170 -11.35 -8.77 23.10
CA THR A 170 -10.67 -9.98 23.60
C THR A 170 -9.62 -9.63 24.67
N ARG A 171 -8.87 -8.54 24.48
CA ARG A 171 -7.90 -8.06 25.48
C ARG A 171 -8.58 -7.53 26.73
N LEU A 172 -9.64 -6.74 26.60
CA LEU A 172 -10.41 -6.21 27.73
C LEU A 172 -10.99 -7.35 28.58
N ASN A 173 -11.61 -8.34 27.94
CA ASN A 173 -12.19 -9.50 28.62
C ASN A 173 -11.12 -10.32 29.37
N LYS A 174 -9.93 -10.52 28.77
CA LYS A 174 -8.80 -11.18 29.45
C LYS A 174 -8.32 -10.39 30.67
N ALA A 175 -8.16 -9.07 30.54
CA ALA A 175 -7.74 -8.20 31.64
C ALA A 175 -8.74 -8.21 32.80
N GLN A 176 -10.03 -8.11 32.51
CA GLN A 176 -11.11 -8.18 33.51
C GLN A 176 -11.13 -9.54 34.23
N LYS A 177 -10.94 -10.65 33.50
CA LYS A 177 -10.88 -12.00 34.08
C LYS A 177 -9.68 -12.18 35.00
N GLN A 178 -8.53 -11.60 34.65
CA GLN A 178 -7.35 -11.61 35.53
C GLN A 178 -7.58 -10.78 36.79
N LEU A 179 -8.14 -9.56 36.65
CA LEU A 179 -8.50 -8.70 37.78
C LEU A 179 -9.47 -9.38 38.74
N SER A 180 -10.49 -10.10 38.23
CA SER A 180 -11.44 -10.83 39.08
C SER A 180 -10.81 -12.02 39.78
N TYR A 181 -9.88 -12.75 39.13
CA TYR A 181 -9.09 -13.81 39.76
C TYR A 181 -8.24 -13.28 40.92
N PHE A 182 -7.51 -12.16 40.72
CA PHE A 182 -6.71 -11.56 41.79
C PHE A 182 -7.55 -11.01 42.95
N LYS A 183 -8.71 -10.41 42.67
CA LYS A 183 -9.65 -9.97 43.71
C LYS A 183 -10.21 -11.13 44.53
N LYS A 184 -10.48 -12.28 43.91
CA LYS A 184 -10.95 -13.50 44.61
C LYS A 184 -9.87 -14.14 45.49
N LYS A 185 -8.60 -14.07 45.10
CA LYS A 185 -7.47 -14.64 45.86
C LYS A 185 -7.04 -13.79 47.07
N LYS A 186 -7.46 -12.51 47.12
CA LYS A 186 -7.21 -11.59 48.24
C LYS A 186 -8.32 -11.59 49.31
N LYS A 187 -9.42 -12.28 49.07
CA LYS A 187 -10.47 -12.59 50.07
C LYS A 187 -10.25 -14.01 50.58
#